data_AF-A0A149ZM83-F1
#
_entry.id   AF-A0A149ZM83-F1
#
_cell.length_a   1.000
_cell.length_b   1.000
_cell.length_c   1.000
_cell.angle_alpha   90.00
_cell.angle_beta   90.00
_cell.angle_gamma   90.00
#
_symmetry.space_group_name_H-M   'P 1'
#
loop_
_entity.id
_entity.type
_entity.pdbx_description
1 polymer ?
#
loop_
_entity_poly.entity_id
_entity_poly.type
_entity_poly.pdbx_seq_one_letter_code
_entity_poly.pdbx_strand_id
1 'polypeptide(L)'
;MMGALSLLSVVGVGACSQPVDGKPAGEPAIEISYQPCDALSPEALAAARIDAAPPDRMPDRNDPPNHACGFLSRDPYYVAVVSAIGASISGIASDDRFNILSETEIGGRRALVSDFRGGSACTVSVAIEPGILEFMIGYSELEDFTTVDAACDQATKVATTLAPYFPDHL
;
A
#
# COMPACT_ATOMS: atom_id res chain seq x y z
N MET A 1 -73.57 34.66 -27.73
CA MET A 1 -72.90 35.98 -27.82
C MET A 1 -71.41 35.75 -27.78
N MET A 2 -70.70 36.21 -28.82
CA MET A 2 -69.24 36.25 -28.95
C MET A 2 -68.55 37.03 -27.83
N GLY A 3 -67.28 36.71 -27.56
CA GLY A 3 -66.31 37.56 -26.87
C GLY A 3 -65.12 36.72 -26.37
N ALA A 4 -64.21 36.27 -27.23
CA ALA A 4 -63.03 36.97 -27.78
C ALA A 4 -61.81 36.95 -26.84
N LEU A 5 -60.71 36.42 -27.40
CA LEU A 5 -59.40 36.12 -26.83
C LEU A 5 -58.68 37.34 -26.21
N SER A 6 -57.82 37.08 -25.23
CA SER A 6 -56.59 37.86 -25.04
C SER A 6 -55.43 36.96 -24.59
N LEU A 7 -54.39 36.96 -25.42
CA LEU A 7 -53.09 36.33 -25.22
C LEU A 7 -52.26 37.10 -24.19
N LEU A 8 -51.50 36.37 -23.36
CA LEU A 8 -50.25 36.85 -22.77
C LEU A 8 -49.27 35.68 -22.73
N SER A 9 -48.49 35.56 -23.80
CA SER A 9 -47.34 34.65 -23.90
C SER A 9 -46.17 35.28 -23.16
N VAL A 10 -45.81 34.74 -21.99
CA VAL A 10 -44.55 35.08 -21.32
C VAL A 10 -43.44 34.24 -21.95
N VAL A 11 -42.54 34.92 -22.66
CA VAL A 11 -41.27 34.38 -23.13
C VAL A 11 -40.38 34.18 -21.90
N GLY A 12 -40.34 32.95 -21.39
CA GLY A 12 -39.37 32.53 -20.38
C GLY A 12 -38.07 32.10 -21.06
N VAL A 13 -37.03 32.91 -20.90
CA VAL A 13 -35.67 32.63 -21.37
C VAL A 13 -35.19 31.31 -20.76
N GLY A 14 -34.70 30.42 -21.61
CA GLY A 14 -34.15 29.14 -21.22
C GLY A 14 -32.94 29.30 -20.30
N ALA A 15 -33.01 28.65 -19.16
CA ALA A 15 -31.86 28.08 -18.47
C ALA A 15 -32.31 26.71 -17.95
N CYS A 16 -32.35 25.73 -18.86
CA CYS A 16 -32.38 24.33 -18.45
C CYS A 16 -31.05 24.08 -17.71
N SER A 17 -31.07 24.21 -16.38
CA SER A 17 -30.07 23.58 -15.53
C SER A 17 -30.18 22.08 -15.76
N GLN A 18 -29.34 21.56 -16.65
CA GLN A 18 -29.16 20.12 -16.79
C GLN A 18 -28.73 19.59 -15.41
N PRO A 19 -29.32 18.50 -14.91
CA PRO A 19 -28.70 17.78 -13.82
C PRO A 19 -27.36 17.30 -14.37
N VAL A 20 -26.26 17.90 -13.92
CA VAL A 20 -24.98 17.21 -14.02
C VAL A 20 -25.15 15.95 -13.19
N ASP A 21 -25.22 14.80 -13.87
CA ASP A 21 -25.07 13.50 -13.24
C ASP A 21 -23.76 13.54 -12.49
N GLY A 22 -23.86 13.82 -11.19
CA GLY A 22 -22.74 13.88 -10.27
C GLY A 22 -22.18 12.48 -10.16
N LYS A 23 -21.31 12.10 -11.10
CA LYS A 23 -20.32 11.07 -10.85
C LYS A 23 -19.63 11.49 -9.55
N PRO A 24 -19.60 10.64 -8.51
CA PRO A 24 -18.87 10.95 -7.30
C PRO A 24 -17.48 11.39 -7.74
N ALA A 25 -17.05 12.57 -7.30
CA ALA A 25 -15.65 12.94 -7.40
C ALA A 25 -14.90 11.75 -6.78
N GLY A 26 -14.10 11.05 -7.60
CA GLY A 26 -13.32 9.91 -7.12
C GLY A 26 -12.58 10.34 -5.88
N GLU A 27 -12.52 9.45 -4.88
CA GLU A 27 -11.74 9.69 -3.67
C GLU A 27 -10.36 10.21 -4.07
N PRO A 28 -9.85 11.30 -3.46
CA PRO A 28 -8.57 11.86 -3.84
C PRO A 28 -7.50 10.77 -3.79
N ALA A 29 -6.72 10.66 -4.86
CA ALA A 29 -5.67 9.65 -4.95
C ALA A 29 -4.69 9.83 -3.78
N ILE A 30 -4.40 8.73 -3.08
CA ILE A 30 -3.43 8.74 -1.99
C ILE A 30 -2.05 8.98 -2.59
N GLU A 31 -1.48 10.17 -2.38
CA GLU A 31 -0.10 10.45 -2.76
C GLU A 31 0.88 9.85 -1.76
N ILE A 32 1.96 9.27 -2.27
CA ILE A 32 3.08 8.76 -1.49
C ILE A 32 4.35 9.36 -2.06
N SER A 33 5.21 9.85 -1.19
CA SER A 33 6.51 10.46 -1.51
C SER A 33 7.68 9.62 -0.99
N TYR A 34 7.43 8.75 -0.02
CA TYR A 34 8.41 7.90 0.61
C TYR A 34 8.94 6.88 -0.39
N GLN A 35 10.25 6.92 -0.60
CA GLN A 35 10.97 6.00 -1.47
C GLN A 35 11.92 5.13 -0.62
N PRO A 36 11.58 3.86 -0.34
CA PRO A 36 12.37 3.00 0.55
C PRO A 36 13.85 2.90 0.20
N CYS A 37 14.21 2.90 -1.10
CA CYS A 37 15.61 2.85 -1.53
C CYS A 37 16.45 4.05 -1.08
N ASP A 38 15.82 5.22 -0.94
CA ASP A 38 16.52 6.47 -0.60
C ASP A 38 16.41 6.78 0.90
N ALA A 39 15.32 6.35 1.53
CA ALA A 39 15.00 6.67 2.91
C ALA A 39 15.64 5.73 3.94
N LEU A 40 15.81 4.45 3.62
CA LEU A 40 16.44 3.50 4.54
C LEU A 40 17.96 3.68 4.52
N SER A 41 18.50 4.14 5.66
CA SER A 41 19.94 4.38 5.80
C SER A 41 20.73 3.06 5.79
N PRO A 42 22.03 3.09 5.43
CA PRO A 42 22.89 1.91 5.54
C PRO A 42 22.92 1.30 6.95
N GLU A 43 22.80 2.13 8.00
CA GLU A 43 22.70 1.66 9.39
C GLU A 43 21.41 0.86 9.64
N ALA A 44 20.27 1.34 9.13
CA ALA A 44 18.99 0.64 9.25
C ALA A 44 19.04 -0.71 8.53
N LEU A 45 19.60 -0.74 7.30
CA LEU A 45 19.75 -1.96 6.51
C LEU A 45 20.68 -2.97 7.19
N ALA A 46 21.80 -2.51 7.76
CA ALA A 46 22.73 -3.36 8.50
C ALA A 46 22.12 -3.91 9.80
N ALA A 47 21.31 -3.11 10.50
CA ALA A 47 20.58 -3.57 11.69
C ALA A 47 19.64 -4.74 11.36
N ALA A 48 18.96 -4.68 10.22
CA ALA A 48 18.08 -5.73 9.72
C ALA A 48 18.82 -6.84 8.92
N ARG A 49 20.13 -6.71 8.70
CA ARG A 49 21.00 -7.63 7.92
C ARG A 49 20.55 -7.85 6.47
N ILE A 50 20.02 -6.81 5.84
CA ILE A 50 19.56 -6.82 4.44
C ILE A 50 20.41 -5.89 3.55
N ASP A 51 21.67 -5.68 3.93
CA ASP A 51 22.65 -4.76 3.34
C ASP A 51 23.68 -5.47 2.44
N ALA A 52 23.40 -6.70 2.00
CA ALA A 52 24.40 -7.55 1.36
C ALA A 52 24.70 -7.21 -0.11
N ALA A 53 23.95 -6.27 -0.69
CA ALA A 53 24.12 -5.69 -2.01
C ALA A 53 23.50 -4.27 -2.04
N PRO A 54 23.83 -3.44 -3.05
CA PRO A 54 23.10 -2.19 -3.29
C PRO A 54 21.59 -2.43 -3.43
N PRO A 55 20.73 -1.52 -2.94
CA PRO A 55 19.29 -1.66 -3.06
C PRO A 55 18.83 -1.74 -4.52
N ASP A 56 17.85 -2.62 -4.79
CA ASP A 56 17.27 -2.81 -6.12
C ASP A 56 15.96 -2.03 -6.25
N ARG A 57 15.99 -0.91 -6.97
CA ARG A 57 14.80 -0.06 -7.16
C ARG A 57 13.86 -0.70 -8.17
N MET A 58 12.63 -0.96 -7.73
CA MET A 58 11.58 -1.47 -8.60
C MET A 58 10.85 -0.32 -9.32
N PRO A 59 10.24 -0.57 -10.50
CA PRO A 59 9.44 0.46 -11.18
C PRO A 59 8.24 0.89 -10.35
N ASP A 60 8.04 2.20 -10.25
CA ASP A 60 6.89 2.79 -9.55
C ASP A 60 5.57 2.37 -10.21
N ARG A 61 4.53 2.19 -9.39
CA ARG A 61 3.15 1.98 -9.85
C ARG A 61 2.29 3.12 -9.35
N ASN A 62 1.21 3.43 -10.07
CA ASN A 62 0.35 4.58 -9.79
C ASN A 62 -1.10 4.21 -9.42
N ASP A 63 -1.46 2.93 -9.42
CA ASP A 63 -2.82 2.46 -9.13
C ASP A 63 -2.80 1.13 -8.34
N PRO A 64 -2.76 1.18 -6.99
CA PRO A 64 -2.48 2.38 -6.18
C PRO A 64 -1.01 2.83 -6.32
N PRO A 65 -0.67 4.07 -5.93
CA PRO A 65 0.72 4.51 -5.82
C PRO A 65 1.56 3.54 -5.00
N ASN A 66 2.71 3.14 -5.53
CA ASN A 66 3.61 2.17 -4.91
C ASN A 66 5.06 2.45 -5.28
N HIS A 67 5.88 2.68 -4.25
CA HIS A 67 7.33 2.80 -4.33
C HIS A 67 7.97 1.63 -3.59
N ALA A 68 8.70 0.78 -4.32
CA ALA A 68 9.24 -0.46 -3.78
C ALA A 68 10.75 -0.59 -4.01
N CYS A 69 11.41 -1.23 -3.04
CA CYS A 69 12.84 -1.50 -3.07
C CYS A 69 13.16 -2.90 -2.56
N GLY A 70 14.01 -3.62 -3.28
CA GLY A 70 14.56 -4.91 -2.87
C GLY A 70 15.87 -4.76 -2.11
N PHE A 71 16.00 -5.49 -1.00
CA PHE A 71 17.17 -5.51 -0.13
C PHE A 71 17.63 -6.95 0.10
N LEU A 72 18.92 -7.23 -0.12
CA LEU A 72 19.46 -8.58 -0.10
C LEU A 72 20.05 -8.94 1.26
N SER A 73 19.66 -10.08 1.81
CA SER A 73 20.36 -10.77 2.90
C SER A 73 21.19 -11.94 2.34
N ARG A 74 22.31 -12.27 2.99
CA ARG A 74 23.17 -13.43 2.67
C ARG A 74 23.13 -14.55 3.71
N ASP A 75 22.60 -14.29 4.90
CA ASP A 75 22.53 -15.28 5.99
C ASP A 75 21.30 -15.05 6.88
N PRO A 76 20.17 -15.74 6.60
CA PRO A 76 19.92 -16.59 5.43
C PRO A 76 19.84 -15.79 4.12
N TYR A 77 19.95 -16.44 2.97
CA TYR A 77 19.82 -15.83 1.66
C TYR A 77 18.34 -15.58 1.32
N TYR A 78 17.96 -14.30 1.23
CA TYR A 78 16.61 -13.88 0.80
C TYR A 78 16.63 -12.42 0.33
N VAL A 79 15.57 -12.03 -0.37
CA VAL A 79 15.29 -10.63 -0.69
C VAL A 79 14.11 -10.16 0.15
N ALA A 80 14.30 -9.08 0.91
CA ALA A 80 13.20 -8.34 1.52
C ALA A 80 12.79 -7.22 0.56
N VAL A 81 11.53 -7.23 0.12
CA VAL A 81 10.96 -6.11 -0.63
C VAL A 81 10.22 -5.21 0.36
N VAL A 82 10.63 -3.95 0.45
CA VAL A 82 9.93 -2.94 1.25
C VAL A 82 9.20 -2.00 0.30
N SER A 83 7.89 -1.83 0.49
CA SER A 83 7.04 -1.01 -0.37
C SER A 83 6.24 0.00 0.44
N ALA A 84 6.26 1.27 0.04
CA ALA A 84 5.26 2.24 0.49
C ALA A 84 4.08 2.23 -0.49
N ILE A 85 2.88 1.93 0.00
CA ILE A 85 1.70 1.66 -0.83
C ILE A 85 0.53 2.54 -0.41
N GLY A 86 -0.08 3.20 -1.40
CA GLY A 86 -1.23 4.11 -1.25
C GLY A 86 -2.52 3.36 -1.03
N ALA A 87 -2.53 2.46 -0.05
CA ALA A 87 -3.67 1.63 0.33
C ALA A 87 -3.83 1.66 1.84
N SER A 88 -5.07 1.70 2.33
CA SER A 88 -5.34 1.64 3.76
C SER A 88 -5.10 0.22 4.30
N ILE A 89 -4.72 0.11 5.57
CA ILE A 89 -4.59 -1.20 6.23
C ILE A 89 -5.91 -1.99 6.26
N SER A 90 -7.05 -1.29 6.32
CA SER A 90 -8.38 -1.91 6.16
C SER A 90 -8.61 -2.43 4.75
N GLY A 91 -8.08 -1.75 3.73
CA GLY A 91 -8.12 -2.23 2.36
C GLY A 91 -7.41 -3.56 2.22
N ILE A 92 -6.20 -3.70 2.80
CA ILE A 92 -5.47 -4.97 2.84
C ILE A 92 -6.25 -6.06 3.58
N ALA A 93 -6.80 -5.75 4.76
CA ALA A 93 -7.58 -6.70 5.56
C ALA A 93 -8.81 -7.25 4.81
N SER A 94 -9.36 -6.48 3.87
CA SER A 94 -10.53 -6.87 3.06
C SER A 94 -10.20 -7.44 1.69
N ASP A 95 -8.94 -7.47 1.28
CA ASP A 95 -8.51 -7.90 -0.05
C ASP A 95 -8.28 -9.42 -0.09
N ASP A 96 -9.04 -10.13 -0.92
CA ASP A 96 -9.03 -11.59 -1.04
C ASP A 96 -7.67 -12.18 -1.48
N ARG A 97 -6.74 -11.33 -1.97
CA ARG A 97 -5.37 -11.76 -2.27
C ARG A 97 -4.56 -12.05 -1.02
N PHE A 98 -4.95 -11.49 0.13
CA PHE A 98 -4.26 -11.62 1.40
C PHE A 98 -5.04 -12.54 2.34
N ASN A 99 -4.37 -13.58 2.82
CA ASN A 99 -4.88 -14.41 3.92
C ASN A 99 -4.27 -13.90 5.22
N ILE A 100 -5.04 -13.13 5.99
CA ILE A 100 -4.59 -12.55 7.25
C ILE A 100 -4.32 -13.68 8.26
N LEU A 101 -3.06 -13.82 8.68
CA LEU A 101 -2.63 -14.83 9.64
C LEU A 101 -2.70 -14.29 11.07
N SER A 102 -2.35 -13.03 11.25
CA SER A 102 -2.45 -12.34 12.54
C SER A 102 -2.51 -10.83 12.39
N GLU A 103 -3.02 -10.18 13.44
CA GLU A 103 -2.97 -8.73 13.64
C GLU A 103 -2.08 -8.45 14.86
N THR A 104 -1.21 -7.45 14.74
CA THR A 104 -0.21 -7.10 15.76
C THR A 104 0.09 -5.59 15.75
N GLU A 105 1.07 -5.17 16.53
CA GLU A 105 1.62 -3.81 16.51
C GLU A 105 3.13 -3.85 16.26
N ILE A 106 3.62 -2.95 15.40
CA ILE A 106 5.05 -2.76 15.13
C ILE A 106 5.34 -1.27 15.23
N GLY A 107 6.28 -0.89 16.11
CA GLY A 107 6.61 0.51 16.36
C GLY A 107 5.42 1.34 16.88
N GLY A 108 4.49 0.71 17.61
CA GLY A 108 3.26 1.35 18.10
C GLY A 108 2.20 1.61 17.01
N ARG A 109 2.38 1.03 15.83
CA ARG A 109 1.44 1.15 14.70
C ARG A 109 0.80 -0.20 14.43
N ARG A 110 -0.49 -0.19 14.08
CA ARG A 110 -1.23 -1.39 13.68
C ARG A 110 -0.53 -2.07 12.51
N ALA A 111 -0.40 -3.39 12.57
CA ALA A 111 0.21 -4.18 11.52
C ALA A 111 -0.57 -5.49 11.25
N LEU A 112 -0.56 -5.93 10.00
CA LEU A 112 -1.13 -7.21 9.57
C LEU A 112 -0.03 -8.12 9.05
N VAL A 113 -0.01 -9.37 9.51
CA VAL A 113 0.85 -10.43 8.96
C VAL A 113 -0.03 -11.32 8.09
N SER A 114 0.31 -11.45 6.81
CA SER A 114 -0.55 -12.07 5.81
C SER A 114 0.23 -12.94 4.84
N ASP A 115 -0.36 -14.06 4.46
CA ASP A 115 0.07 -14.84 3.32
C ASP A 115 -0.49 -14.23 2.02
N PHE A 116 0.38 -13.82 1.11
CA PHE A 116 0.00 -13.31 -0.20
C PHE A 116 -0.16 -14.47 -1.20
N ARG A 117 -1.41 -14.86 -1.42
CA ARG A 117 -1.78 -16.05 -2.21
C ARG A 117 -1.34 -15.99 -3.68
N GLY A 118 -1.05 -14.79 -4.19
CA GLY A 118 -0.65 -14.59 -5.59
C GLY A 118 0.84 -14.77 -5.88
N GLY A 119 1.68 -14.93 -4.86
CA GLY A 119 3.14 -14.85 -5.05
C GLY A 119 4.00 -15.74 -4.15
N SER A 120 3.41 -16.63 -3.34
CA SER A 120 4.14 -17.43 -2.34
C SER A 120 5.08 -16.55 -1.52
N ALA A 121 4.51 -15.52 -0.90
CA ALA A 121 5.26 -14.58 -0.09
C ALA A 121 4.48 -14.23 1.17
N CYS A 122 5.19 -14.06 2.28
CA CYS A 122 4.60 -13.41 3.43
C CYS A 122 4.73 -11.90 3.30
N THR A 123 3.70 -11.20 3.74
CA THR A 123 3.64 -9.74 3.81
C THR A 123 3.36 -9.28 5.24
N VAL A 124 4.10 -8.27 5.69
CA VAL A 124 3.81 -7.54 6.92
C VAL A 124 3.47 -6.11 6.54
N SER A 125 2.20 -5.73 6.66
CA SER A 125 1.70 -4.40 6.30
C SER A 125 1.54 -3.55 7.56
N VAL A 126 2.35 -2.51 7.72
CA VAL A 126 2.29 -1.57 8.85
C VAL A 126 1.55 -0.31 8.43
N ALA A 127 0.57 0.13 9.23
CA ALA A 127 -0.18 1.36 8.98
C ALA A 127 0.71 2.60 9.16
N ILE A 128 0.92 3.35 8.08
CA ILE A 128 1.60 4.65 8.10
C ILE A 128 0.81 5.57 7.18
N GLU A 129 0.19 6.61 7.75
CA GLU A 129 -0.62 7.53 6.95
C GLU A 129 0.17 8.10 5.76
N PRO A 130 -0.45 8.24 4.59
CA PRO A 130 -1.86 7.95 4.25
C PRO A 130 -2.11 6.50 3.80
N GLY A 131 -1.13 5.59 3.92
CA GLY A 131 -1.20 4.23 3.40
C GLY A 131 -0.57 3.16 4.32
N ILE A 132 0.27 2.31 3.74
CA ILE A 132 1.02 1.28 4.47
C ILE A 132 2.49 1.21 4.03
N LEU A 133 3.33 0.75 4.96
CA LEU A 133 4.65 0.24 4.64
C LEU A 133 4.60 -1.29 4.72
N GLU A 134 4.82 -1.95 3.58
CA GLU A 134 4.76 -3.40 3.43
C GLU A 134 6.16 -4.00 3.37
N PHE A 135 6.37 -5.08 4.11
CA PHE A 135 7.57 -5.91 4.09
C PHE A 135 7.21 -7.28 3.52
N MET A 136 7.77 -7.62 2.37
CA MET A 136 7.50 -8.88 1.69
C MET A 136 8.76 -9.76 1.65
N ILE A 137 8.60 -11.03 2.02
CA ILE A 137 9.63 -12.07 1.90
C ILE A 137 9.00 -13.29 1.23
N GLY A 138 9.63 -13.74 0.14
CA GLY A 138 9.23 -14.93 -0.60
C GLY A 138 9.51 -16.22 0.19
N TYR A 139 8.74 -17.26 -0.12
CA TYR A 139 9.04 -18.62 0.29
C TYR A 139 8.78 -19.59 -0.85
N SER A 140 9.61 -20.62 -0.92
CA SER A 140 9.43 -21.76 -1.82
C SER A 140 10.34 -22.91 -1.40
N GLU A 141 10.07 -24.12 -1.91
CA GLU A 141 10.91 -25.29 -1.67
C GLU A 141 12.38 -25.13 -2.16
N LEU A 142 12.67 -24.08 -2.93
CA LEU A 142 14.00 -23.78 -3.48
C LEU A 142 14.71 -22.63 -2.75
N GLU A 143 14.05 -21.99 -1.79
CA GLU A 143 14.57 -20.88 -1.02
C GLU A 143 14.90 -21.30 0.41
N ASP A 144 15.66 -20.48 1.13
CA ASP A 144 16.01 -20.73 2.53
C ASP A 144 14.76 -20.73 3.44
N PHE A 145 13.71 -20.01 3.03
CA PHE A 145 12.38 -20.09 3.64
C PHE A 145 11.48 -20.99 2.79
N THR A 146 11.18 -22.18 3.30
CA THR A 146 10.36 -23.16 2.59
C THR A 146 8.88 -23.11 2.98
N THR A 147 8.54 -22.42 4.06
CA THR A 147 7.17 -22.30 4.57
C THR A 147 6.75 -20.85 4.73
N VAL A 148 5.44 -20.63 4.65
CA VAL A 148 4.83 -19.32 4.95
C VAL A 148 5.19 -18.83 6.34
N ASP A 149 5.13 -19.72 7.35
CA ASP A 149 5.45 -19.37 8.74
C ASP A 149 6.88 -18.85 8.88
N ALA A 150 7.86 -19.52 8.25
CA ALA A 150 9.26 -19.12 8.30
C ALA A 150 9.50 -17.76 7.62
N ALA A 151 8.87 -17.52 6.46
CA ALA A 151 8.94 -16.22 5.80
C ALA A 151 8.24 -15.11 6.60
N CYS A 152 7.10 -15.41 7.24
CA CYS A 152 6.39 -14.45 8.08
C CYS A 152 7.15 -14.08 9.35
N ASP A 153 7.78 -15.05 10.01
CA ASP A 153 8.65 -14.79 11.15
C ASP A 153 9.80 -13.86 10.77
N GLN A 154 10.43 -14.12 9.62
CA GLN A 154 11.51 -13.26 9.14
C GLN A 154 11.02 -11.88 8.72
N ALA A 155 9.89 -11.78 8.00
CA ALA A 155 9.33 -10.49 7.58
C ALA A 155 8.95 -9.63 8.78
N THR A 156 8.35 -10.25 9.81
CA THR A 156 8.01 -9.60 11.08
C THR A 156 9.26 -9.13 11.82
N LYS A 157 10.32 -9.94 11.83
CA LYS A 157 11.61 -9.56 12.42
C LYS A 157 12.24 -8.37 11.71
N VAL A 158 12.26 -8.37 10.38
CA VAL A 158 12.78 -7.24 9.58
C VAL A 158 11.97 -5.98 9.86
N ALA A 159 10.64 -6.05 9.78
CA ALA A 159 9.75 -4.92 10.06
C ALA A 159 9.96 -4.36 11.48
N THR A 160 10.03 -5.24 12.48
CA THR A 160 10.26 -4.85 13.88
C THR A 160 11.63 -4.19 14.08
N THR A 161 12.66 -4.71 13.42
CA THR A 161 14.01 -4.14 13.49
C THR A 161 14.08 -2.76 12.84
N LEU A 162 13.33 -2.56 11.74
CA LEU A 162 13.26 -1.29 11.03
C LEU A 162 12.28 -0.29 11.65
N ALA A 163 11.47 -0.70 12.62
CA ALA A 163 10.46 0.16 13.26
C ALA A 163 10.99 1.51 13.78
N PRO A 164 12.20 1.62 14.37
CA PRO A 164 12.75 2.91 14.78
C PRO A 164 13.07 3.86 13.62
N TYR A 165 13.08 3.37 12.38
CA TYR A 165 13.38 4.11 11.16
C TYR A 165 12.15 4.33 10.28
N PHE A 166 10.97 3.94 10.75
CA PHE A 166 9.74 4.19 10.02
C PHE A 166 9.51 5.69 9.87
N PRO A 167 9.04 6.15 8.71
CA PRO A 167 8.67 7.53 8.55
C PRO A 167 7.43 7.85 9.40
N ASP A 168 7.27 9.11 9.77
CA ASP A 168 6.04 9.56 10.43
C ASP A 168 4.83 9.44 9.49
N HIS A 169 5.06 9.70 8.20
CA HIS A 169 4.10 9.73 7.09
C HIS A 169 4.76 9.28 5.78
N LEU A 170 4.00 8.66 4.87
CA LEU A 170 4.49 8.20 3.56
C LEU A 170 4.52 9.28 2.48
#